data_AF-T2IGN0-F1
#
_entry.id   AF-T2IGN0-F1
#
_cell.length_a   1.000
_cell.length_b   1.000
_cell.length_c   1.000
_cell.angle_alpha   90.00
_cell.angle_beta   90.00
_cell.angle_gamma   90.00
#
_symmetry.space_group_name_H-M   'P 1'
#
loop_
_entity.id
_entity.type
_entity.pdbx_description
1 polymer ?
#
loop_
_entity_poly.entity_id
_entity_poly.type
_entity_poly.pdbx_seq_one_letter_code
_entity_poly.pdbx_strand_id
1 'polypeptide(L)'
;METAYEANCSLMTLCYTEQWRTRYPQLWENVSKKVQRLELVSLEVLTAMTTTINPDGVVATALFEPFTEGEITDFRLGLVIERLQDPGNLGTIIRTAAATGIDGIWLSDDSVDVDHPKVLRASAGAWFQVPIFISSDLKRIVEKYKNNGFNVVATLPNTTQTYWHLQLTKPTLILLGNEGSGLSDSLVSLANEIVSIPLSEGIESLNVAIATALILYEAKRQQIFN
;
A
#
# COMPACT_ATOMS: atom_id res chain seq x y z
N MET A 1 -8.26 11.96 -8.52
CA MET A 1 -9.04 13.16 -8.12
C MET A 1 -10.26 12.75 -7.33
N GLU A 2 -11.19 12.00 -7.93
CA GLU A 2 -12.41 11.51 -7.28
C GLU A 2 -12.14 10.82 -5.94
N THR A 3 -11.25 9.83 -5.90
CA THR A 3 -10.92 9.13 -4.65
C THR A 3 -10.29 10.04 -3.58
N ALA A 4 -9.48 11.02 -3.98
CA ALA A 4 -8.91 12.00 -3.03
C ALA A 4 -10.00 12.93 -2.47
N TYR A 5 -11.00 13.27 -3.29
CA TYR A 5 -12.16 14.04 -2.85
C TYR A 5 -13.06 13.23 -1.89
N GLU A 6 -13.30 11.95 -2.19
CA GLU A 6 -14.07 11.04 -1.34
C GLU A 6 -13.37 10.76 -0.01
N ALA A 7 -12.04 10.65 -0.02
CA ALA A 7 -11.21 10.54 1.17
C ALA A 7 -11.11 11.85 1.98
N ASN A 8 -11.81 12.92 1.58
CA ASN A 8 -11.79 14.24 2.21
C ASN A 8 -10.38 14.82 2.38
N CYS A 9 -9.49 14.60 1.41
CA CYS A 9 -8.16 15.20 1.44
C CYS A 9 -8.25 16.73 1.40
N SER A 10 -7.34 17.39 2.12
CA SER A 10 -7.18 18.84 2.13
C SER A 10 -6.55 19.32 0.81
N LEU A 11 -7.37 19.40 -0.25
CA LEU A 11 -6.95 19.85 -1.56
C LEU A 11 -6.69 21.35 -1.57
N MET A 12 -5.48 21.76 -1.99
CA MET A 12 -5.03 23.16 -1.93
C MET A 12 -5.27 23.87 -3.27
N THR A 13 -4.68 23.36 -4.35
CA THR A 13 -4.81 23.92 -5.69
C THR A 13 -5.31 22.86 -6.66
N LEU A 14 -6.29 23.20 -7.50
CA LEU A 14 -6.76 22.39 -8.61
C LEU A 14 -6.42 23.07 -9.94
N CYS A 15 -5.55 22.44 -10.73
CA CYS A 15 -5.30 22.81 -12.11
C CYS A 15 -6.11 21.89 -13.03
N TYR A 16 -6.93 22.44 -13.91
CA TYR A 16 -7.82 21.66 -14.78
C TYR A 16 -7.89 22.25 -16.20
N THR A 17 -8.24 21.41 -17.18
CA THR A 17 -8.53 21.86 -18.55
C THR A 17 -10.04 22.04 -18.76
N GLU A 18 -10.43 22.87 -19.73
CA GLU A 18 -11.84 23.07 -20.09
C GLU A 18 -12.49 21.75 -20.57
N GLN A 19 -11.70 20.92 -21.26
CA GLN A 19 -12.13 19.59 -21.72
C GLN A 19 -12.48 18.68 -20.55
N TRP A 20 -11.65 18.66 -19.49
CA TRP A 20 -11.91 17.86 -18.29
C TRP A 20 -13.17 18.34 -17.58
N ARG A 21 -13.32 19.66 -17.38
CA ARG A 21 -14.50 20.27 -16.76
C ARG A 21 -15.79 19.90 -17.50
N THR A 22 -15.77 19.97 -18.83
CA THR A 22 -16.92 19.61 -19.67
C THR A 22 -17.25 18.11 -19.58
N ARG A 23 -16.22 17.26 -19.48
CA ARG A 23 -16.39 15.81 -19.36
C ARG A 23 -16.87 15.36 -17.98
N TYR A 24 -16.46 16.04 -16.91
CA TYR A 24 -16.77 15.70 -15.52
C TYR A 24 -17.36 16.90 -14.74
N PRO A 25 -18.51 17.45 -15.16
CA PRO A 25 -19.04 18.70 -14.62
C PRO A 25 -19.39 18.60 -13.13
N GLN A 26 -19.97 17.47 -12.69
CA GLN A 26 -20.35 17.26 -11.30
C GLN A 26 -19.13 17.17 -10.38
N LEU A 27 -18.08 16.44 -10.81
CA LEU A 27 -16.85 16.31 -10.03
C LEU A 27 -16.14 17.67 -9.93
N TRP A 28 -16.08 18.42 -11.03
CA TRP A 28 -15.54 19.79 -11.00
C TRP A 28 -16.32 20.68 -10.03
N GLU A 29 -17.65 20.66 -10.07
CA GLU A 29 -18.48 21.47 -9.17
C GLU A 29 -18.24 21.09 -7.69
N ASN A 30 -18.14 19.80 -7.39
CA ASN A 30 -17.91 19.32 -6.05
C ASN A 30 -16.52 19.70 -5.51
N VAL A 31 -15.48 19.49 -6.32
CA VAL A 31 -14.09 19.78 -5.92
C VAL A 31 -13.81 21.28 -5.86
N SER A 32 -14.36 22.07 -6.80
CA SER A 32 -14.16 23.52 -6.86
C SER A 32 -14.64 24.25 -5.61
N LYS A 33 -15.62 23.69 -4.88
CA LYS A 33 -16.12 24.22 -3.61
C LYS A 33 -15.20 23.92 -2.42
N LYS A 34 -14.31 22.93 -2.53
CA LYS A 34 -13.43 22.47 -1.43
C LYS A 34 -11.98 22.91 -1.56
N VAL A 35 -11.55 23.34 -2.74
CA VAL A 35 -10.16 23.76 -3.00
C VAL A 35 -9.96 25.24 -2.69
N GLN A 36 -8.75 25.61 -2.26
CA GLN A 36 -8.42 27.01 -1.99
C GLN A 36 -8.16 27.82 -3.27
N ARG A 37 -7.64 27.15 -4.31
CA ARG A 37 -7.26 27.78 -5.58
C ARG A 37 -7.68 26.95 -6.79
N LEU A 38 -8.25 27.62 -7.79
CA LEU A 38 -8.65 27.05 -9.07
C LEU A 38 -7.87 27.69 -10.19
N GLU A 39 -7.28 26.87 -11.06
CA GLU A 39 -6.51 27.33 -12.21
C GLU A 39 -6.95 26.58 -13.47
N LEU A 40 -7.52 27.32 -14.43
CA LEU A 40 -7.75 26.80 -15.78
C LEU A 40 -6.43 26.85 -16.54
N VAL A 41 -5.92 25.68 -16.94
CA VAL A 41 -4.62 25.55 -17.61
C VAL A 41 -4.76 24.88 -18.98
N SER A 42 -3.78 25.11 -19.85
CA SER A 42 -3.69 24.37 -21.12
C SER A 42 -3.23 22.93 -20.88
N LEU A 43 -3.45 22.05 -21.87
CA LEU A 43 -2.94 20.69 -21.84
C LEU A 43 -1.40 20.66 -21.76
N GLU A 44 -0.72 21.60 -22.43
CA GLU A 44 0.75 21.71 -22.41
C GLU A 44 1.28 21.98 -21.00
N VAL A 45 0.67 22.93 -20.29
CA VAL A 45 1.02 23.23 -18.89
C VAL A 45 0.77 22.02 -18.01
N LEU A 46 -0.33 21.30 -18.22
CA LEU A 46 -0.67 20.10 -17.45
C LEU A 46 0.28 18.93 -17.71
N THR A 47 0.68 18.71 -18.96
CA THR A 47 1.71 17.73 -19.33
C THR A 47 3.06 18.08 -18.69
N ALA A 48 3.42 19.36 -18.64
CA ALA A 48 4.66 19.79 -17.98
C ALA A 48 4.66 19.57 -16.45
N MET A 49 3.49 19.58 -15.81
CA MET A 49 3.33 19.37 -14.37
C MET A 49 3.18 17.91 -13.94
N THR A 50 2.92 16.98 -14.88
CA THR A 50 2.57 15.60 -14.54
C THR A 50 3.60 14.60 -15.06
N THR A 51 3.71 13.45 -14.38
CA THR A 51 4.58 12.34 -14.80
C THR A 51 3.84 11.32 -15.69
N THR A 52 2.59 11.62 -16.08
CA THR A 52 1.75 10.82 -16.97
C THR A 52 1.95 11.23 -18.41
N ILE A 53 2.14 10.25 -19.29
CA ILE A 53 2.27 10.48 -20.74
C ILE A 53 0.98 11.09 -21.31
N ASN A 54 -0.18 10.63 -20.84
CA ASN A 54 -1.49 11.14 -21.21
C ASN A 54 -2.26 11.55 -19.94
N PRO A 55 -2.11 12.79 -19.45
CA PRO A 55 -2.84 13.21 -18.27
C PRO A 55 -4.33 13.37 -18.56
N ASP A 56 -5.18 13.03 -17.60
CA ASP A 56 -6.65 13.07 -17.74
C ASP A 56 -7.24 14.49 -17.83
N GLY A 57 -6.39 15.52 -17.80
CA GLY A 57 -6.80 16.93 -17.87
C GLY A 57 -7.04 17.59 -16.50
N VAL A 58 -6.61 16.95 -15.41
CA VAL A 58 -6.70 17.50 -14.06
C VAL A 58 -5.51 17.08 -13.18
N VAL A 59 -5.04 17.99 -12.31
CA VAL A 59 -4.09 17.70 -11.23
C VAL A 59 -4.41 18.57 -10.03
N ALA A 60 -4.19 18.06 -8.82
CA ALA A 60 -4.26 18.88 -7.61
C ALA A 60 -3.08 18.65 -6.68
N THR A 61 -2.78 19.68 -5.90
CA THR A 61 -1.95 19.56 -4.70
C THR A 61 -2.84 19.33 -3.49
N ALA A 62 -2.37 18.54 -2.54
CA ALA A 62 -3.08 18.22 -1.31
C ALA A 62 -2.12 18.29 -0.13
N LEU A 63 -2.62 18.70 1.03
CA LEU A 63 -1.98 18.41 2.31
C LEU A 63 -2.39 17.00 2.72
N PHE A 64 -1.40 16.18 3.05
CA PHE A 64 -1.61 14.85 3.59
C PHE A 64 -1.19 14.83 5.05
N GLU A 65 -2.11 14.39 5.90
CA GLU A 65 -1.81 14.07 7.29
C GLU A 65 -1.61 12.56 7.39
N PRO A 66 -0.39 12.09 7.75
CA PRO A 66 -0.14 10.67 7.86
C PRO A 66 -0.96 10.07 9.00
N PHE A 67 -1.39 8.82 8.81
CA PHE A 67 -2.00 8.04 9.89
C PHE A 67 -1.05 7.94 11.07
N THR A 68 -1.60 8.00 12.27
CA THR A 68 -0.90 7.72 13.52
C THR A 68 -1.22 6.32 13.99
N GLU A 69 -0.23 5.59 14.52
CA GLU A 69 -0.43 4.18 14.93
C GLU A 69 -1.59 4.00 15.93
N GLY A 70 -1.91 5.04 16.71
CA GLY A 70 -2.99 5.01 17.70
C GLY A 70 -4.40 5.01 17.10
N GLU A 71 -4.54 5.28 15.81
CA GLU A 71 -5.85 5.34 15.13
C GLU A 71 -6.35 3.96 14.68
N ILE A 72 -5.49 2.93 14.67
CA ILE A 72 -5.94 1.58 14.30
C ILE A 72 -6.64 0.91 15.48
N THR A 73 -7.97 0.82 15.39
CA THR A 73 -8.80 0.03 16.29
C THR A 73 -8.98 -1.39 15.75
N ASP A 74 -8.93 -2.41 16.61
CA ASP A 74 -9.16 -3.82 16.24
C ASP A 74 -8.22 -4.39 15.16
N PHE A 75 -6.93 -4.01 15.21
CA PHE A 75 -5.90 -4.55 14.33
C PHE A 75 -5.86 -6.10 14.38
N ARG A 76 -5.96 -6.76 13.24
CA ARG A 76 -5.93 -8.22 13.11
C ARG A 76 -4.99 -8.72 12.02
N LEU A 77 -4.81 -7.99 10.93
CA LEU A 77 -3.92 -8.39 9.85
C LEU A 77 -3.17 -7.18 9.33
N GLY A 78 -1.84 -7.26 9.33
CA GLY A 78 -1.02 -6.24 8.69
C GLY A 78 0.25 -6.76 8.08
N LEU A 79 0.87 -5.88 7.30
CA LEU A 79 2.11 -6.14 6.58
C LEU A 79 3.25 -5.38 7.22
N VAL A 80 4.41 -6.01 7.33
CA VAL A 80 5.68 -5.36 7.63
C VAL A 80 6.60 -5.64 6.45
N ILE A 81 7.02 -4.60 5.74
CA ILE A 81 7.77 -4.73 4.50
C ILE A 81 9.10 -4.02 4.66
N GLU A 82 10.18 -4.78 4.51
CA GLU A 82 11.54 -4.29 4.68
C GLU A 82 12.17 -3.98 3.31
N ARG A 83 12.74 -2.77 3.19
CA ARG A 83 13.54 -2.31 2.04
C ARG A 83 12.84 -2.42 0.68
N LEU A 84 11.55 -2.08 0.59
CA LEU A 84 10.83 -2.16 -0.69
C LEU A 84 11.24 -1.01 -1.63
N GLN A 85 11.85 -1.32 -2.78
CA GLN A 85 12.47 -0.29 -3.64
C GLN A 85 11.62 0.11 -4.86
N ASP A 86 10.80 -0.80 -5.41
CA ASP A 86 10.01 -0.45 -6.60
C ASP A 86 8.69 0.24 -6.22
N PRO A 87 8.43 1.48 -6.68
CA PRO A 87 7.17 2.18 -6.43
C PRO A 87 5.95 1.51 -7.09
N GLY A 88 6.15 0.71 -8.15
CA GLY A 88 5.07 -0.05 -8.78
C GLY A 88 4.59 -1.20 -7.88
N ASN A 89 5.52 -1.92 -7.27
CA ASN A 89 5.27 -2.97 -6.29
C ASN A 89 4.55 -2.39 -5.08
N LEU A 90 5.03 -1.28 -4.51
CA LEU A 90 4.35 -0.65 -3.37
C LEU A 90 2.91 -0.25 -3.70
N GLY A 91 2.68 0.42 -4.84
CA GLY A 91 1.31 0.78 -5.25
C GLY A 91 0.41 -0.44 -5.46
N THR A 92 0.94 -1.53 -6.03
CA THR A 92 0.20 -2.79 -6.21
C THR A 92 -0.14 -3.46 -4.88
N ILE A 93 0.78 -3.43 -3.91
CA ILE A 93 0.56 -3.93 -2.55
C ILE A 93 -0.52 -3.12 -1.86
N ILE A 94 -0.44 -1.79 -1.87
CA ILE A 94 -1.46 -0.89 -1.29
C ILE A 94 -2.84 -1.18 -1.88
N ARG A 95 -2.93 -1.33 -3.21
CA ARG A 95 -4.19 -1.66 -3.88
C ARG A 95 -4.75 -3.00 -3.43
N THR A 96 -3.89 -4.00 -3.27
CA THR A 96 -4.29 -5.34 -2.85
C THR A 96 -4.69 -5.38 -1.37
N ALA A 97 -3.96 -4.65 -0.53
CA ALA A 97 -4.26 -4.42 0.87
C ALA A 97 -5.66 -3.82 1.06
N ALA A 98 -6.00 -2.76 0.33
CA ALA A 98 -7.33 -2.17 0.36
C ALA A 98 -8.41 -3.16 -0.10
N ALA A 99 -8.16 -3.90 -1.19
CA ALA A 99 -9.12 -4.84 -1.74
C ALA A 99 -9.40 -6.04 -0.81
N THR A 100 -8.42 -6.43 0.01
CA THR A 100 -8.56 -7.56 0.95
C THR A 100 -9.02 -7.09 2.34
N GLY A 101 -8.85 -5.81 2.66
CA GLY A 101 -9.28 -5.20 3.92
C GLY A 101 -8.32 -5.50 5.06
N ILE A 102 -7.01 -5.37 4.82
CA ILE A 102 -6.02 -5.40 5.89
C ILE A 102 -6.05 -4.10 6.70
N ASP A 103 -5.50 -4.13 7.90
CA ASP A 103 -5.64 -3.05 8.87
C ASP A 103 -4.45 -2.06 8.86
N GLY A 104 -3.30 -2.45 8.31
CA GLY A 104 -2.15 -1.56 8.23
C GLY A 104 -0.90 -2.13 7.55
N ILE A 105 -0.04 -1.23 7.10
CA ILE A 105 1.26 -1.52 6.47
C ILE A 105 2.35 -0.73 7.19
N TRP A 106 3.42 -1.41 7.61
CA TRP A 106 4.65 -0.78 8.09
C TRP A 106 5.75 -0.98 7.05
N LEU A 107 6.39 0.11 6.64
CA LEU A 107 7.54 0.12 5.75
C LEU A 107 8.78 0.57 6.52
N SER A 108 9.95 0.01 6.16
CA SER A 108 11.21 0.59 6.61
C SER A 108 11.42 1.98 6.00
N ASP A 109 12.12 2.86 6.71
CA ASP A 109 12.43 4.23 6.27
C ASP A 109 13.37 4.32 5.06
N ASP A 110 14.04 3.22 4.72
CA ASP A 110 14.83 3.04 3.51
C ASP A 110 14.05 2.39 2.35
N SER A 111 12.73 2.29 2.45
CA SER A 111 11.82 1.92 1.35
C SER A 111 11.50 3.12 0.45
N VAL A 112 10.92 2.86 -0.71
CA VAL A 112 10.43 3.89 -1.62
C VAL A 112 9.37 4.78 -0.97
N ASP A 113 9.46 6.08 -1.25
CA ASP A 113 8.53 7.08 -0.71
C ASP A 113 7.08 6.74 -1.06
N VAL A 114 6.21 6.74 -0.05
CA VAL A 114 4.78 6.40 -0.20
C VAL A 114 4.01 7.39 -1.06
N ASP A 115 4.43 8.65 -1.09
CA ASP A 115 3.83 9.73 -1.87
C ASP A 115 4.47 9.88 -3.27
N HIS A 116 5.41 9.00 -3.63
CA HIS A 116 6.01 9.00 -4.95
C HIS A 116 4.91 8.88 -6.05
N PRO A 117 4.94 9.71 -7.12
CA PRO A 117 3.86 9.76 -8.10
C PRO A 117 3.52 8.42 -8.78
N LYS A 118 4.50 7.52 -8.91
CA LYS A 118 4.28 6.16 -9.43
C LYS A 118 3.53 5.27 -8.42
N VAL A 119 3.75 5.42 -7.11
CA VAL A 119 3.01 4.70 -6.06
C VAL A 119 1.54 5.13 -6.07
N LEU A 120 1.29 6.45 -6.03
CA LEU A 120 -0.07 7.02 -6.08
C LEU A 120 -0.84 6.50 -7.30
N ARG A 121 -0.22 6.49 -8.48
CA ARG A 121 -0.84 5.95 -9.70
C ARG A 121 -1.08 4.45 -9.64
N ALA A 122 -0.08 3.66 -9.25
CA ALA A 122 -0.19 2.21 -9.18
C ALA A 122 -1.22 1.74 -8.14
N SER A 123 -1.43 2.52 -7.06
CA SER A 123 -2.47 2.27 -6.06
C SER A 123 -3.91 2.44 -6.58
N ALA A 124 -4.09 3.14 -7.71
CA ALA A 124 -5.39 3.44 -8.30
C ALA A 124 -6.41 4.04 -7.31
N GLY A 125 -5.96 4.94 -6.42
CA GLY A 125 -6.79 5.63 -5.43
C GLY A 125 -6.89 4.91 -4.08
N ALA A 126 -6.47 3.64 -3.99
CA ALA A 126 -6.47 2.88 -2.74
C ALA A 126 -5.49 3.41 -1.68
N TRP A 127 -4.58 4.31 -2.07
CA TRP A 127 -3.59 4.93 -1.18
C TRP A 127 -4.21 5.61 0.05
N PHE A 128 -5.42 6.15 -0.08
CA PHE A 128 -6.13 6.81 1.04
C PHE A 128 -6.88 5.83 1.96
N GLN A 129 -6.93 4.55 1.63
CA GLN A 129 -7.81 3.58 2.28
C GLN A 129 -7.08 2.68 3.29
N VAL A 130 -5.75 2.61 3.20
CA VAL A 130 -4.94 1.71 4.04
C VAL A 130 -4.01 2.57 4.89
N PRO A 131 -4.00 2.39 6.22
CA PRO A 131 -3.00 3.02 7.08
C PRO A 131 -1.59 2.55 6.71
N ILE A 132 -0.69 3.49 6.40
CA ILE A 132 0.71 3.21 6.07
C ILE A 132 1.60 3.99 7.03
N PHE A 133 2.55 3.28 7.65
CA PHE A 133 3.48 3.82 8.63
C PHE A 133 4.91 3.59 8.16
N ILE A 134 5.76 4.60 8.33
CA ILE A 134 7.20 4.51 8.05
C ILE A 134 7.94 4.38 9.39
N SER A 135 8.86 3.43 9.50
CA SER A 135 9.63 3.21 10.73
C SER A 135 11.08 2.88 10.43
N SER A 136 11.99 3.56 11.13
CA SER A 136 13.42 3.23 11.14
C SER A 136 13.76 1.98 11.96
N ASP A 137 12.80 1.45 12.71
CA ASP A 137 12.97 0.28 13.56
C ASP A 137 11.74 -0.64 13.44
N LEU A 138 11.69 -1.41 12.35
CA LEU A 138 10.66 -2.42 12.14
C LEU A 138 10.73 -3.53 13.19
N LYS A 139 11.92 -3.82 13.72
CA LYS A 139 12.11 -4.86 14.74
C LYS A 139 11.28 -4.55 15.99
N ARG A 140 11.35 -3.31 16.48
CA ARG A 140 10.53 -2.84 17.61
C ARG A 140 9.04 -2.98 17.36
N ILE A 141 8.57 -2.71 16.13
CA ILE A 141 7.16 -2.86 15.76
C ILE A 141 6.75 -4.34 15.81
N VAL A 142 7.54 -5.22 15.21
CA VAL A 142 7.25 -6.66 15.21
C VAL A 142 7.26 -7.24 16.64
N GLU A 143 8.25 -6.86 17.46
CA GLU A 143 8.31 -7.26 18.87
C GLU A 143 7.08 -6.82 19.67
N LYS A 144 6.64 -5.56 19.49
CA LYS A 144 5.41 -5.03 20.13
C LYS A 144 4.20 -5.91 19.83
N TYR A 145 3.94 -6.21 18.57
CA TYR A 145 2.77 -7.02 18.20
C TYR A 145 2.91 -8.49 18.59
N LYS A 146 4.11 -9.06 18.46
CA LYS A 146 4.40 -10.43 18.94
C LYS A 146 4.11 -10.59 20.43
N ASN A 147 4.56 -9.63 21.25
CA ASN A 147 4.32 -9.62 22.69
C ASN A 147 2.83 -9.44 23.03
N ASN A 148 2.04 -8.88 22.12
CA ASN A 148 0.58 -8.76 22.22
C ASN A 148 -0.17 -9.97 21.62
N GLY A 149 0.54 -11.07 21.33
CA GLY A 149 -0.07 -12.33 20.91
C GLY A 149 -0.35 -12.45 19.40
N PHE A 150 0.22 -11.57 18.58
CA PHE A 150 0.15 -11.72 17.13
C PHE A 150 0.99 -12.89 16.67
N ASN A 151 0.48 -13.64 15.70
CA ASN A 151 1.27 -14.56 14.92
C ASN A 151 2.17 -13.78 13.96
N VAL A 152 3.48 -13.93 14.06
CA VAL A 152 4.44 -13.29 13.15
C VAL A 152 4.87 -14.31 12.11
N VAL A 153 4.59 -14.03 10.85
CA VAL A 153 4.84 -14.94 9.72
C VAL A 153 5.88 -14.33 8.80
N ALA A 154 7.06 -14.95 8.68
CA ALA A 154 8.05 -14.56 7.69
C ALA A 154 7.82 -15.29 6.36
N THR A 155 7.85 -14.55 5.26
CA THR A 155 7.79 -15.13 3.91
C THR A 155 9.20 -15.26 3.35
N LEU A 156 9.67 -16.49 3.14
CA LEU A 156 10.99 -16.79 2.59
C LEU A 156 10.89 -17.83 1.47
N PRO A 157 11.78 -17.81 0.47
CA PRO A 157 11.86 -18.89 -0.51
C PRO A 157 12.35 -20.19 0.15
N ASN A 158 12.06 -21.33 -0.49
CA ASN A 158 12.65 -22.64 -0.19
C ASN A 158 12.44 -23.17 1.24
N THR A 159 11.31 -22.84 1.87
CA THR A 159 10.92 -23.41 3.17
C THR A 159 9.99 -24.61 2.98
N THR A 160 9.96 -25.52 3.96
CA THR A 160 9.13 -26.73 3.89
C THR A 160 7.64 -26.47 4.11
N GLN A 161 7.30 -25.36 4.79
CA GLN A 161 5.92 -25.00 5.10
C GLN A 161 5.38 -24.03 4.06
N THR A 162 4.22 -24.36 3.49
CA THR A 162 3.55 -23.49 2.51
C THR A 162 2.58 -22.54 3.21
N TYR A 163 2.37 -21.36 2.62
CA TYR A 163 1.44 -20.36 3.17
C TYR A 163 -0.01 -20.85 3.31
N TRP A 164 -0.41 -21.90 2.59
CA TRP A 164 -1.75 -22.50 2.68
C TRP A 164 -2.06 -23.12 4.06
N HIS A 165 -1.04 -23.44 4.86
CA HIS A 165 -1.22 -23.98 6.21
C HIS A 165 -1.47 -22.91 7.27
N LEU A 166 -1.26 -21.64 6.94
CA LEU A 166 -1.41 -20.55 7.90
C LEU A 166 -2.87 -20.43 8.38
N GLN A 167 -3.04 -20.13 9.66
CA GLN A 167 -4.34 -19.79 10.26
C GLN A 167 -4.51 -18.27 10.31
N LEU A 168 -4.85 -17.68 9.16
CA LEU A 168 -4.95 -16.22 8.96
C LEU A 168 -6.25 -15.61 9.50
N THR A 169 -7.07 -16.40 10.21
CA THR A 169 -8.16 -15.88 11.05
C THR A 169 -7.67 -15.36 12.40
N LYS A 170 -6.46 -15.70 12.83
CA LYS A 170 -5.84 -15.17 14.05
C LYS A 170 -5.15 -13.83 13.77
N PRO A 171 -5.01 -12.95 14.79
CA PRO A 171 -4.21 -11.75 14.67
C PRO A 171 -2.80 -12.07 14.14
N THR A 172 -2.43 -11.52 12.99
CA THR A 172 -1.23 -11.92 12.23
C THR A 172 -0.49 -10.71 11.64
N LEU A 173 0.83 -10.71 11.76
CA LEU A 173 1.74 -9.85 11.00
C LEU A 173 2.48 -10.67 9.96
N ILE A 174 2.39 -10.26 8.70
CA ILE A 174 3.13 -10.88 7.59
C ILE A 174 4.37 -10.03 7.30
N LEU A 175 5.55 -10.64 7.42
CA LEU A 175 6.84 -10.02 7.13
C LEU A 175 7.22 -10.33 5.68
N LEU A 176 7.52 -9.29 4.92
CA LEU A 176 7.92 -9.33 3.51
C LEU A 176 9.27 -8.62 3.34
N GLY A 177 10.15 -9.22 2.54
CA GLY A 177 11.49 -8.70 2.30
C GLY A 177 11.64 -8.01 0.96
N ASN A 178 12.84 -7.46 0.76
CA ASN A 178 13.28 -6.89 -0.51
C ASN A 178 13.37 -7.96 -1.61
N GLU A 179 13.13 -7.57 -2.86
CA GLU A 179 13.08 -8.47 -4.02
C GLU A 179 14.41 -9.19 -4.30
N GLY A 180 15.54 -8.62 -3.88
CA GLY A 180 16.87 -9.22 -4.08
C GLY A 180 17.49 -9.79 -2.80
N SER A 181 17.45 -9.03 -1.70
CA SER A 181 18.09 -9.41 -0.43
C SER A 181 17.18 -10.16 0.54
N GLY A 182 15.88 -10.20 0.28
CA GLY A 182 14.90 -10.80 1.20
C GLY A 182 14.79 -10.05 2.53
N LEU A 183 14.30 -10.77 3.54
CA LEU A 183 14.20 -10.29 4.92
C LEU A 183 15.56 -10.40 5.63
N SER A 184 15.86 -9.45 6.50
CA SER A 184 17.00 -9.53 7.39
C SER A 184 16.83 -10.63 8.43
N ASP A 185 17.95 -11.26 8.84
CA ASP A 185 17.97 -12.28 9.90
C ASP A 185 17.33 -11.76 11.20
N SER A 186 17.43 -10.46 11.45
CA SER A 186 16.85 -9.81 12.61
C SER A 186 15.32 -9.94 12.63
N LEU A 187 14.64 -9.71 11.51
CA LEU A 187 13.19 -9.86 11.38
C LEU A 187 12.78 -11.33 11.29
N VAL A 188 13.55 -12.15 10.58
CA VAL A 188 13.29 -13.60 10.48
C VAL A 188 13.32 -14.26 11.86
N SER A 189 14.26 -13.87 12.73
CA SER A 189 14.36 -14.40 14.10
C SER A 189 13.15 -14.10 14.98
N LEU A 190 12.34 -13.10 14.61
CA LEU A 190 11.11 -12.77 15.31
C LEU A 190 9.90 -13.56 14.83
N ALA A 191 9.99 -14.28 13.71
CA ALA A 191 8.87 -15.05 13.19
C ALA A 191 8.50 -16.23 14.10
N ASN A 192 7.20 -16.47 14.25
CA ASN A 192 6.65 -17.69 14.81
C ASN A 192 6.61 -18.81 13.77
N GLU A 193 6.33 -18.43 12.52
CA GLU A 193 6.23 -19.34 11.37
C GLU A 193 7.01 -18.77 10.20
N ILE A 194 7.64 -19.64 9.42
CA ILE A 194 8.31 -19.27 8.18
C ILE A 194 7.68 -20.06 7.05
N VAL A 195 7.10 -19.36 6.08
CA VAL A 195 6.38 -19.97 4.96
C VAL A 195 6.97 -19.58 3.62
N SER A 196 6.72 -20.43 2.63
CA SER A 196 7.01 -20.18 1.23
C SER A 196 5.76 -20.25 0.37
N ILE A 197 5.85 -19.68 -0.82
CA ILE A 197 4.89 -19.91 -1.90
C ILE A 197 5.46 -21.04 -2.75
N PRO A 198 4.70 -22.13 -3.01
CA PRO A 198 5.16 -23.21 -3.87
C PRO A 198 5.42 -22.72 -5.29
N LEU A 199 6.58 -23.06 -5.85
CA LEU A 199 7.02 -22.68 -7.19
C LEU A 199 7.38 -23.93 -8.01
N SER A 200 7.28 -23.80 -9.32
CA SER A 200 7.79 -24.81 -10.26
C SER A 200 9.32 -24.87 -10.22
N GLU A 201 9.88 -26.01 -10.60
CA GLU A 201 11.33 -26.21 -10.68
C GLU A 201 11.99 -25.15 -11.58
N GLY A 202 13.12 -24.62 -11.13
CA GLY A 202 13.88 -23.57 -11.82
C GLY A 202 13.40 -22.13 -11.60
N ILE A 203 12.33 -21.92 -10.81
CA ILE A 203 11.88 -20.59 -10.42
C ILE A 203 12.27 -20.29 -8.98
N GLU A 204 13.09 -19.25 -8.78
CA GLU A 204 13.64 -18.90 -7.47
C GLU A 204 12.67 -18.10 -6.60
N SER A 205 11.90 -17.19 -7.20
CA SER A 205 11.02 -16.28 -6.47
C SER A 205 9.89 -15.72 -7.34
N LEU A 206 8.91 -15.11 -6.68
CA LEU A 206 7.89 -14.28 -7.30
C LEU A 206 8.16 -12.81 -6.98
N ASN A 207 7.61 -11.92 -7.80
CA ASN A 207 7.52 -10.51 -7.47
C ASN A 207 6.80 -10.33 -6.11
N VAL A 208 7.35 -9.48 -5.24
CA VAL A 208 6.85 -9.28 -3.86
C VAL A 208 5.39 -8.85 -3.81
N ALA A 209 4.91 -8.05 -4.76
CA ALA A 209 3.51 -7.64 -4.81
C ALA A 209 2.59 -8.81 -5.16
N ILE A 210 3.03 -9.73 -6.03
CA ILE A 210 2.29 -10.96 -6.36
C ILE A 210 2.28 -11.91 -5.15
N ALA A 211 3.43 -12.09 -4.49
CA ALA A 211 3.52 -12.90 -3.28
C ALA A 211 2.58 -12.38 -2.18
N THR A 212 2.58 -11.06 -1.96
CA THR A 212 1.67 -10.39 -1.03
C THR A 212 0.21 -10.64 -1.40
N ALA A 213 -0.14 -10.51 -2.68
CA ALA A 213 -1.51 -10.73 -3.14
C ALA A 213 -2.01 -12.14 -2.86
N LEU A 214 -1.19 -13.17 -3.12
CA LEU A 214 -1.54 -14.56 -2.84
C LEU A 214 -1.87 -14.80 -1.36
N ILE A 215 -1.02 -14.29 -0.46
CA ILE A 215 -1.19 -14.47 0.98
C ILE A 215 -2.42 -13.69 1.48
N LEU A 216 -2.60 -12.44 1.04
CA LEU A 216 -3.75 -11.64 1.46
C LEU A 216 -5.09 -12.18 0.95
N TYR A 217 -5.14 -12.72 -0.27
CA TYR A 217 -6.34 -13.37 -0.76
C TYR A 217 -6.62 -14.71 -0.07
N GLU A 218 -5.59 -15.42 0.39
CA GLU A 218 -5.79 -16.59 1.27
C GLU A 218 -6.37 -16.16 2.62
N ALA A 219 -5.88 -15.07 3.22
CA ALA A 219 -6.50 -14.51 4.43
C ALA A 219 -7.97 -14.15 4.17
N LYS A 220 -8.26 -13.50 3.05
CA LYS A 220 -9.63 -13.14 2.66
C LYS A 220 -10.52 -14.36 2.47
N ARG A 221 -10.00 -15.42 1.82
CA ARG A 221 -10.70 -16.70 1.66
C ARG A 221 -11.04 -17.30 3.02
N GLN A 222 -10.07 -17.36 3.93
CA GLN A 222 -10.27 -17.86 5.29
C GLN A 222 -11.28 -17.04 6.08
N GLN A 223 -11.31 -15.71 5.94
CA GLN A 223 -12.30 -14.86 6.58
C GLN A 223 -13.73 -15.13 6.08
N ILE A 224 -13.91 -15.50 4.81
CA ILE A 224 -15.23 -15.73 4.22
C ILE A 224 -15.75 -17.15 4.51
N PHE A 225 -14.86 -18.14 4.57
CA PHE A 225 -15.23 -19.56 4.56
C PHE A 225 -14.84 -20.37 5.81
N ASN A 226 -14.25 -19.74 6.85
CA ASN A 226 -13.99 -20.41 8.13
C ASN A 226 -15.14 -20.28 9.13
#